data_AF-A0A9E3DHC1-F1
#
_entry.id   AF-A0A9E3DHC1-F1
#
_cell.length_a   1.000
_cell.length_b   1.000
_cell.length_c   1.000
_cell.angle_alpha   90.00
_cell.angle_beta   90.00
_cell.angle_gamma   90.00
#
_symmetry.space_group_name_H-M   'P 1'
#
loop_
_entity.id
_entity.type
_entity.pdbx_description
1 polymer ?
#
loop_
_entity_poly.entity_id
_entity_poly.type
_entity_poly.pdbx_seq_one_letter_code
_entity_poly.pdbx_strand_id
1 'polypeptide(L)'
;MLPCVLRAAGRRWLGLCLLLAILCGAAAFAQSTEPISKNALLKALRSHLSTSKELAKYVEARGVDFALTQDVESELRSAGATPELIEVVRAHSKAVTRPVVPAPAVDTTPPPAPVKKATTAPPAANYAPGIYRKDGAQWVKVLDEGVKWKASGRIHKFTVGLGKSELVGTIPGSSSPNLLKNPVVFLVSVPEGAQISHYLLIQMKSKRGSREINISPTGEEGKGLVPFSSRKVGRNLFEIDFTQGEGDYGFLPPGQDAGNGEMEPAVRMYTFRILQ
;
A
#
# COMPACT_ATOMS: atom_id res chain seq x y z
N MET A 1 79.33 36.69 0.73
CA MET A 1 78.03 37.37 0.55
C MET A 1 77.64 37.21 -0.92
N LEU A 2 76.66 36.33 -1.20
CA LEU A 2 76.04 36.20 -2.51
C LEU A 2 74.51 36.22 -2.34
N PRO A 3 73.77 36.84 -3.27
CA PRO A 3 72.33 37.08 -3.14
C PRO A 3 71.47 35.94 -3.73
N CYS A 4 70.30 35.78 -3.11
CA CYS A 4 68.99 35.57 -3.72
C CYS A 4 68.93 35.21 -5.22
N VAL A 5 68.55 33.96 -5.55
CA VAL A 5 67.63 33.69 -6.68
C VAL A 5 66.67 32.57 -6.28
N LEU A 6 65.48 33.01 -5.92
CA LEU A 6 64.24 32.26 -5.86
C LEU A 6 63.88 31.76 -7.27
N ARG A 7 63.64 30.46 -7.50
CA ARG A 7 62.72 30.02 -8.57
C ARG A 7 62.29 28.54 -8.47
N ALA A 8 60.99 28.40 -8.23
CA ALA A 8 60.08 27.53 -8.98
C ALA A 8 60.25 26.01 -8.89
N ALA A 9 59.77 25.40 -7.80
CA ALA A 9 59.35 23.99 -7.82
C ALA A 9 58.30 23.74 -6.73
N GLY A 10 57.02 24.04 -7.00
CA GLY A 10 55.98 23.74 -6.00
C GLY A 10 54.53 23.94 -6.43
N ARG A 11 54.29 24.44 -7.65
CA ARG A 11 52.95 24.89 -8.05
C ARG A 11 52.37 24.20 -9.28
N ARG A 12 53.02 23.13 -9.77
CA ARG A 12 52.55 22.37 -10.95
C ARG A 12 51.97 21.01 -10.63
N TRP A 13 52.10 20.52 -9.38
CA TRP A 13 51.59 19.19 -9.03
C TRP A 13 50.24 19.17 -8.30
N LEU A 14 49.84 20.28 -7.64
CA LEU A 14 48.49 20.39 -7.06
C LEU A 14 47.38 20.71 -8.09
N GLY A 15 47.73 21.22 -9.27
CA GLY A 15 46.75 21.52 -10.33
C GLY A 15 46.30 20.28 -11.12
N LEU A 16 47.11 19.24 -11.16
CA LEU A 16 46.81 18.03 -11.95
C LEU A 16 45.83 17.09 -11.22
N CYS A 17 45.81 17.10 -9.89
CA CYS A 17 44.82 16.35 -9.10
C CYS A 17 43.44 17.03 -9.05
N LEU A 18 43.37 18.34 -9.26
CA LEU A 18 42.09 19.08 -9.25
C LEU A 18 41.35 19.06 -10.61
N LEU A 19 42.07 18.77 -11.70
CA LEU A 19 41.47 18.64 -13.05
C LEU A 19 41.09 17.20 -13.41
N LEU A 20 41.66 16.18 -12.76
CA LEU A 20 41.25 14.78 -12.96
C LEU A 20 40.00 14.37 -12.16
N ALA A 21 39.66 15.12 -11.11
CA ALA A 21 38.47 14.86 -10.28
C ALA A 21 37.16 15.38 -10.90
N ILE A 22 37.24 16.22 -11.94
CA ILE A 22 36.05 16.79 -12.62
C ILE A 22 35.59 15.92 -13.80
N LEU A 23 36.41 14.98 -14.28
CA LEU A 23 36.02 14.08 -15.39
C LEU A 23 35.29 12.79 -14.96
N CYS A 24 35.12 12.53 -13.66
CA CYS A 24 34.52 11.29 -13.15
C CYS A 24 33.08 11.45 -12.60
N GLY A 25 32.42 12.58 -12.89
CA GLY A 25 31.05 12.88 -12.45
C GLY A 25 29.94 12.37 -13.38
N ALA A 26 30.26 11.70 -14.49
CA ALA A 26 29.29 11.00 -15.33
C ALA A 26 29.14 9.54 -14.87
N ALA A 27 29.02 9.32 -13.57
CA ALA A 27 28.55 8.05 -13.05
C ALA A 27 27.04 7.97 -13.34
N ALA A 28 26.73 7.36 -14.48
CA ALA A 28 25.59 6.47 -14.64
C ALA A 28 24.35 6.86 -13.80
N PHE A 29 23.55 7.82 -14.30
CA PHE A 29 22.12 7.54 -14.30
C PHE A 29 21.91 6.39 -15.28
N ALA A 30 22.23 5.17 -14.84
CA ALA A 30 21.54 4.00 -15.32
C ALA A 30 20.08 4.24 -14.91
N GLN A 31 19.33 4.96 -15.76
CA GLN A 31 17.89 4.92 -15.70
C GLN A 31 17.56 3.45 -15.84
N SER A 32 17.18 2.82 -14.73
CA SER A 32 16.73 1.44 -14.73
C SER A 32 15.70 1.33 -15.85
N THR A 33 16.08 0.63 -16.92
CA THR A 33 15.18 0.19 -17.99
C THR A 33 14.32 -0.94 -17.42
N GLU A 34 13.70 -0.68 -16.28
CA GLU A 34 12.81 -1.60 -15.62
C GLU A 34 11.52 -1.62 -16.43
N PRO A 35 11.07 -2.82 -16.85
CA PRO A 35 9.80 -2.97 -17.53
C PRO A 35 8.68 -2.41 -16.64
N ILE A 36 7.68 -1.81 -17.26
CA ILE A 36 6.62 -1.12 -16.54
C ILE A 36 5.76 -2.15 -15.80
N SER A 37 5.64 -1.97 -14.49
CA SER A 37 4.81 -2.85 -13.68
C SER A 37 3.32 -2.58 -13.85
N LYS A 38 2.50 -3.62 -13.68
CA LYS A 38 1.04 -3.52 -13.74
C LYS A 38 0.50 -2.37 -12.87
N ASN A 39 1.02 -2.27 -11.65
CA ASN A 39 0.62 -1.25 -10.68
C ASN A 39 1.05 0.16 -11.12
N ALA A 40 2.24 0.30 -11.74
CA ALA A 40 2.70 1.56 -12.29
C ALA A 40 1.83 2.03 -13.47
N LEU A 41 1.46 1.12 -14.38
CA LEU A 41 0.59 1.42 -15.52
C LEU A 41 -0.82 1.79 -15.07
N LEU A 42 -1.40 1.06 -14.12
CA LEU A 42 -2.72 1.36 -13.54
C LEU A 42 -2.73 2.70 -12.80
N LYS A 43 -1.67 3.02 -12.05
CA LYS A 43 -1.53 4.31 -11.36
C LYS A 43 -1.40 5.48 -12.35
N ALA A 44 -0.67 5.28 -13.45
CA ALA A 44 -0.53 6.28 -14.49
C ALA A 44 -1.87 6.55 -15.21
N LEU A 45 -2.65 5.51 -15.48
CA LEU A 45 -3.98 5.63 -16.07
C LEU A 45 -4.98 6.35 -15.13
N ARG A 46 -5.03 5.96 -13.86
CA ARG A 46 -5.95 6.54 -12.86
C ARG A 46 -5.64 7.96 -12.47
N SER A 47 -4.38 8.39 -12.58
CA SER A 47 -4.01 9.77 -12.25
C SER A 47 -4.47 10.77 -13.32
N HIS A 48 -4.94 10.33 -14.50
CA HIS A 48 -5.31 11.18 -15.64
C HIS A 48 -4.23 12.17 -16.08
N LEU A 49 -2.99 12.05 -15.56
CA LEU A 49 -1.88 12.96 -15.83
C LEU A 49 -1.18 12.65 -17.16
N SER A 50 -1.45 11.50 -17.77
CA SER A 50 -0.84 11.08 -19.02
C SER A 50 -1.89 10.47 -19.96
N THR A 51 -1.82 10.86 -21.23
CA THR A 51 -2.78 10.38 -22.23
C THR A 51 -2.46 8.93 -22.60
N SER A 52 -3.47 8.11 -22.93
CA SER A 52 -3.27 6.70 -23.30
C SER A 52 -2.23 6.50 -24.42
N LYS A 53 -2.10 7.49 -25.32
CA LYS A 53 -1.10 7.53 -26.40
C LYS A 53 0.34 7.72 -25.93
N GLU A 54 0.56 8.46 -24.84
CA GLU A 54 1.89 8.61 -24.26
C GLU A 54 2.29 7.34 -23.52
N LEU A 55 1.34 6.74 -22.78
CA LEU A 55 1.56 5.46 -22.12
C LEU A 55 1.88 4.34 -23.11
N ALA A 56 1.27 4.35 -24.31
CA ALA A 56 1.60 3.42 -25.37
C ALA A 56 3.09 3.52 -25.78
N LYS A 57 3.59 4.74 -26.02
CA LYS A 57 5.02 4.97 -26.34
C LYS A 57 5.95 4.52 -25.21
N TYR A 58 5.54 4.74 -23.95
CA TYR A 58 6.32 4.29 -22.80
C TYR A 58 6.38 2.75 -22.70
N VAL A 59 5.26 2.08 -23.00
CA VAL A 59 5.19 0.61 -23.05
C VAL A 59 5.98 0.05 -24.23
N GLU A 60 5.95 0.68 -25.41
CA GLU A 60 6.77 0.28 -26.56
C GLU A 60 8.27 0.36 -26.25
N ALA A 61 8.70 1.43 -25.57
CA ALA A 61 10.11 1.69 -25.29
C ALA A 61 10.68 0.80 -24.17
N ARG A 62 9.86 0.37 -23.20
CA ARG A 62 10.32 -0.32 -21.97
C ARG A 62 9.75 -1.73 -21.78
N GLY A 63 8.66 -2.06 -22.46
CA GLY A 63 7.88 -3.27 -22.23
C GLY A 63 7.16 -3.26 -20.88
N VAL A 64 6.43 -4.34 -20.60
CA VAL A 64 5.76 -4.57 -19.30
C VAL A 64 6.31 -5.82 -18.62
N ASP A 65 6.33 -5.84 -17.29
CA ASP A 65 6.82 -6.98 -16.49
C ASP A 65 5.77 -8.08 -16.26
N PHE A 66 4.53 -7.86 -16.69
CA PHE A 66 3.37 -8.70 -16.41
C PHE A 66 2.78 -9.32 -17.68
N ALA A 67 2.14 -10.48 -17.53
CA ALA A 67 1.38 -11.09 -18.60
C ALA A 67 -0.01 -10.46 -18.70
N LEU A 68 -0.46 -10.16 -19.93
CA LEU A 68 -1.83 -9.68 -20.17
C LEU A 68 -2.80 -10.88 -20.07
N THR A 69 -3.37 -11.10 -18.89
CA THR A 69 -4.49 -12.02 -18.68
C THR A 69 -5.83 -11.29 -18.81
N GLN A 70 -6.93 -12.03 -18.96
CA GLN A 70 -8.27 -11.47 -19.09
C GLN A 70 -8.65 -10.56 -17.90
N ASP A 71 -8.21 -10.91 -16.69
CA ASP A 71 -8.40 -10.11 -15.48
C ASP A 71 -7.62 -8.78 -15.56
N VAL A 72 -6.36 -8.83 -16.01
CA VAL A 72 -5.51 -7.64 -16.17
C VAL A 72 -6.03 -6.71 -17.26
N GLU A 73 -6.53 -7.25 -18.38
CA GLU A 73 -7.14 -6.46 -19.44
C GLU A 73 -8.40 -5.71 -18.95
N SER A 74 -9.22 -6.38 -18.13
CA SER A 74 -10.39 -5.76 -17.49
C SER A 74 -9.98 -4.64 -16.51
N GLU A 75 -8.92 -4.88 -15.72
CA GLU A 75 -8.36 -3.87 -14.83
C GLU A 75 -7.79 -2.65 -15.58
N LEU A 76 -7.13 -2.86 -16.72
CA LEU A 76 -6.65 -1.76 -17.56
C LEU A 76 -7.81 -0.97 -18.17
N ARG A 77 -8.86 -1.63 -18.69
CA ARG A 77 -10.05 -0.94 -19.21
C ARG A 77 -10.77 -0.12 -18.14
N SER A 78 -10.96 -0.69 -16.95
CA SER A 78 -11.60 0.02 -15.82
C SER A 78 -10.76 1.19 -15.29
N ALA A 79 -9.43 1.17 -15.49
CA ALA A 79 -8.57 2.31 -15.23
C ALA A 79 -8.57 3.37 -16.36
N GLY A 80 -9.32 3.16 -17.45
CA GLY A 80 -9.40 4.09 -18.58
C GLY A 80 -8.41 3.82 -19.71
N ALA A 81 -7.85 2.60 -19.80
CA ALA A 81 -7.04 2.21 -20.95
C ALA A 81 -7.90 2.13 -22.22
N THR A 82 -7.41 2.77 -23.29
CA THR A 82 -8.00 2.65 -24.63
C THR A 82 -7.65 1.28 -25.23
N PRO A 83 -8.46 0.77 -26.18
CA PRO A 83 -8.17 -0.48 -26.90
C PRO A 83 -6.77 -0.50 -27.54
N GLU A 84 -6.32 0.66 -28.05
CA GLU A 84 -4.99 0.85 -28.65
C GLU A 84 -3.85 0.58 -27.65
N LEU A 85 -3.97 1.05 -26.40
CA LEU A 85 -2.97 0.80 -25.36
C LEU A 85 -2.93 -0.68 -24.95
N ILE A 86 -4.09 -1.35 -24.94
CA ILE A 86 -4.19 -2.76 -24.57
C ILE A 86 -3.48 -3.65 -25.60
N GLU A 87 -3.59 -3.32 -26.89
CA GLU A 87 -2.88 -4.04 -27.96
C GLU A 87 -1.37 -3.87 -27.85
N VAL A 88 -0.90 -2.66 -27.54
CA VAL A 88 0.52 -2.37 -27.32
C VAL A 88 1.06 -3.12 -26.09
N VAL A 89 0.30 -3.13 -24.98
CA VAL A 89 0.66 -3.92 -23.79
C VAL A 89 0.68 -5.43 -24.10
N ARG A 90 -0.26 -5.92 -24.91
CA ARG A 90 -0.30 -7.32 -25.36
C ARG A 90 0.96 -7.69 -26.13
N ALA A 91 1.34 -6.85 -27.11
CA ALA A 91 2.51 -7.07 -27.97
C ALA A 91 3.84 -7.04 -27.20
N HIS A 92 3.91 -6.27 -26.11
CA HIS A 92 5.12 -6.10 -25.30
C HIS A 92 5.05 -6.80 -23.93
N SER A 93 4.10 -7.71 -23.72
CA SER A 93 3.98 -8.53 -22.51
C SER A 93 4.76 -9.83 -22.62
N LYS A 94 5.33 -10.31 -21.51
CA LYS A 94 5.94 -11.65 -21.45
C LYS A 94 4.82 -12.69 -21.48
N ALA A 95 4.68 -13.38 -22.59
CA ALA A 95 3.76 -14.50 -22.72
C ALA A 95 4.22 -15.66 -21.80
N VAL A 96 3.51 -15.87 -20.69
CA VAL A 96 3.59 -17.13 -19.96
C VAL A 96 2.62 -18.08 -20.63
N THR A 97 3.14 -18.94 -21.50
CA THR A 97 2.44 -20.13 -21.98
C THR A 97 2.16 -21.00 -20.76
N ARG A 98 0.92 -21.05 -20.27
CA ARG A 98 0.49 -22.08 -19.31
C ARG A 98 0.35 -23.38 -20.11
N PRO A 99 1.10 -24.46 -19.79
CA PRO A 99 0.74 -25.78 -20.29
C PRO A 99 -0.59 -26.17 -19.66
N VAL A 100 -1.60 -26.35 -20.50
CA VAL A 100 -2.79 -27.11 -20.14
C VAL A 100 -2.34 -28.54 -19.89
N VAL A 101 -2.26 -28.95 -18.62
CA VAL A 101 -2.22 -30.37 -18.28
C VAL A 101 -3.67 -30.78 -18.05
N PRO A 102 -4.23 -31.70 -18.87
CA PRO A 102 -5.59 -32.17 -18.71
C PRO A 102 -5.71 -33.02 -17.44
N ALA A 103 -6.86 -32.90 -16.77
CA ALA A 103 -7.23 -33.71 -15.63
C ALA A 103 -7.26 -35.21 -15.99
N PRO A 104 -6.78 -36.10 -15.11
CA PRO A 104 -7.29 -37.45 -15.01
C PRO A 104 -8.26 -37.54 -13.83
N ALA A 105 -9.50 -37.93 -14.12
CA ALA A 105 -10.44 -38.42 -13.13
C ALA A 105 -10.01 -39.82 -12.68
N VAL A 106 -9.93 -40.09 -11.37
CA VAL A 106 -10.34 -41.38 -10.75
C VAL A 106 -10.60 -41.18 -9.24
N ASP A 107 -11.76 -41.64 -8.79
CA ASP A 107 -12.12 -41.93 -7.39
C ASP A 107 -11.18 -42.98 -6.76
N THR A 108 -10.67 -42.75 -5.53
CA THR A 108 -10.72 -43.71 -4.40
C THR A 108 -10.08 -43.13 -3.12
N THR A 109 -10.76 -43.33 -1.99
CA THR A 109 -10.45 -42.96 -0.60
C THR A 109 -9.09 -43.48 -0.07
N PRO A 110 -8.43 -42.76 0.87
CA PRO A 110 -8.02 -43.41 2.13
C PRO A 110 -8.35 -42.65 3.46
N PRO A 111 -8.46 -43.34 4.62
CA PRO A 111 -8.93 -42.85 5.94
C PRO A 111 -7.97 -41.92 6.75
N PRO A 112 -8.39 -41.38 7.92
CA PRO A 112 -8.10 -40.00 8.34
C PRO A 112 -6.78 -39.82 9.12
N ALA A 113 -6.00 -38.81 8.73
CA ALA A 113 -5.00 -38.18 9.59
C ALA A 113 -5.69 -37.12 10.50
N PRO A 114 -5.23 -36.94 11.75
CA PRO A 114 -6.00 -36.29 12.80
C PRO A 114 -6.23 -34.80 12.53
N VAL A 115 -7.50 -34.43 12.59
CA VAL A 115 -8.03 -33.07 12.47
C VAL A 115 -7.41 -32.18 13.55
N LYS A 116 -6.39 -31.39 13.20
CA LYS A 116 -6.12 -30.14 13.92
C LYS A 116 -7.27 -29.19 13.61
N LYS A 117 -8.22 -29.15 14.57
CA LYS A 117 -9.39 -28.27 14.69
C LYS A 117 -9.53 -27.28 13.54
N ALA A 118 -10.41 -27.62 12.60
CA ALA A 118 -11.08 -26.63 11.79
C ALA A 118 -11.81 -25.68 12.74
N THR A 119 -11.23 -24.50 12.98
CA THR A 119 -11.96 -23.35 13.48
C THR A 119 -13.10 -23.15 12.49
N THR A 120 -14.32 -23.37 12.96
CA THR A 120 -15.57 -23.26 12.23
C THR A 120 -15.51 -22.06 11.30
N ALA A 121 -15.50 -22.31 9.99
CA ALA A 121 -15.60 -21.26 8.99
C ALA A 121 -16.82 -20.38 9.35
N PRO A 122 -16.76 -19.05 9.14
CA PRO A 122 -17.92 -18.21 9.31
C PRO A 122 -19.10 -18.83 8.58
N PRO A 123 -20.32 -18.84 9.16
CA PRO A 123 -21.49 -19.26 8.41
C PRO A 123 -21.51 -18.51 7.08
N ALA A 124 -21.97 -19.17 6.02
CA ALA A 124 -22.05 -18.65 4.65
C ALA A 124 -23.06 -17.48 4.53
N ALA A 125 -22.89 -16.47 5.36
CA ALA A 125 -23.65 -15.24 5.39
C ALA A 125 -23.01 -14.27 4.39
N ASN A 126 -23.87 -13.57 3.64
CA ASN A 126 -23.47 -12.48 2.77
C ASN A 126 -23.14 -11.27 3.65
N TYR A 127 -21.92 -11.23 4.21
CA TYR A 127 -21.47 -10.07 4.99
C TYR A 127 -21.32 -8.84 4.10
N ALA A 128 -22.01 -7.76 4.46
CA ALA A 128 -21.74 -6.45 3.85
C ALA A 128 -20.27 -6.04 4.10
N PRO A 129 -19.66 -5.21 3.25
CA PRO A 129 -18.29 -4.74 3.46
C PRO A 129 -18.09 -4.10 4.84
N GLY A 130 -16.98 -4.44 5.49
CA GLY A 130 -16.63 -3.91 6.81
C GLY A 130 -15.90 -4.91 7.70
N ILE A 131 -15.73 -4.51 8.96
CA ILE A 131 -15.03 -5.29 9.99
C ILE A 131 -16.05 -5.84 10.98
N TYR A 132 -15.93 -7.11 11.30
CA TYR A 132 -16.75 -7.82 12.27
C TYR A 132 -15.84 -8.44 13.33
N ARG A 133 -16.35 -8.57 14.55
CA ARG A 133 -15.69 -9.29 15.64
C ARG A 133 -16.46 -10.55 15.99
N LYS A 134 -15.75 -11.57 16.44
CA LYS A 134 -16.39 -12.76 16.99
C LYS A 134 -16.95 -12.48 18.38
N ASP A 135 -18.21 -12.85 18.59
CA ASP A 135 -18.91 -12.81 19.87
C ASP A 135 -19.60 -14.15 20.10
N GLY A 136 -18.92 -15.06 20.81
CA GLY A 136 -19.34 -16.46 20.88
C GLY A 136 -19.41 -17.11 19.49
N ALA A 137 -20.63 -17.42 19.05
CA ALA A 137 -20.92 -18.00 17.73
C ALA A 137 -21.34 -16.95 16.67
N GLN A 138 -21.48 -15.68 17.06
CA GLN A 138 -21.95 -14.61 16.19
C GLN A 138 -20.82 -13.71 15.72
N TRP A 139 -21.03 -13.07 14.58
CA TRP A 139 -20.15 -12.03 14.04
C TRP A 139 -20.86 -10.69 14.16
N VAL A 140 -20.32 -9.79 14.98
CA VAL A 140 -20.90 -8.48 15.25
C VAL A 140 -20.10 -7.42 14.51
N LYS A 141 -20.76 -6.57 13.72
CA LYS A 141 -20.08 -5.49 12.99
C LYS A 141 -19.45 -4.50 13.98
N VAL A 142 -18.17 -4.19 13.79
CA VAL A 142 -17.48 -3.12 14.51
C VAL A 142 -17.96 -1.79 13.92
N LEU A 143 -18.34 -0.84 14.77
CA LEU A 143 -18.79 0.46 14.29
C LEU A 143 -17.60 1.32 13.88
N ASP A 144 -17.78 2.07 12.79
CA ASP A 144 -16.79 2.99 12.26
C ASP A 144 -17.01 4.42 12.73
N GLU A 145 -15.91 5.14 12.92
CA GLU A 145 -15.87 6.54 13.30
C GLU A 145 -15.25 7.39 12.18
N GLY A 146 -15.62 8.67 12.14
CA GLY A 146 -15.08 9.61 11.16
C GLY A 146 -13.70 10.15 11.58
N VAL A 147 -12.75 10.10 10.67
CA VAL A 147 -11.40 10.67 10.80
C VAL A 147 -11.36 12.04 10.13
N LYS A 148 -10.92 13.05 10.89
CA LYS A 148 -10.65 14.39 10.37
C LYS A 148 -9.17 14.52 10.04
N TRP A 149 -8.83 14.70 8.78
CA TRP A 149 -7.45 14.84 8.33
C TRP A 149 -6.98 16.29 8.33
N LYS A 150 -5.72 16.50 8.70
CA LYS A 150 -4.99 17.74 8.52
C LYS A 150 -3.57 17.41 8.06
N ALA A 151 -3.06 18.16 7.08
CA ALA A 151 -1.65 18.11 6.75
C ALA A 151 -0.84 18.62 7.96
N SER A 152 0.16 17.85 8.39
CA SER A 152 1.04 18.24 9.49
C SER A 152 2.24 19.02 8.96
N GLY A 153 2.31 20.32 9.28
CA GLY A 153 3.48 21.16 9.02
C GLY A 153 3.16 22.59 8.59
N ARG A 154 4.05 23.53 8.92
CA ARG A 154 4.05 24.89 8.34
C ARG A 154 4.34 24.73 6.84
N ILE A 155 3.36 25.05 5.99
CA ILE A 155 3.52 25.10 4.54
C ILE A 155 4.48 26.25 4.22
N HIS A 156 5.79 26.00 4.21
CA HIS A 156 6.70 26.90 3.51
C HIS A 156 6.61 26.54 2.03
N LYS A 157 6.09 27.50 1.28
CA LYS A 157 6.03 27.48 -0.17
C LYS A 157 7.41 27.12 -0.74
N PHE A 158 7.44 26.11 -1.61
CA PHE A 158 8.55 25.74 -2.52
C PHE A 158 9.94 25.48 -1.92
N THR A 159 10.14 24.27 -1.40
CA THR A 159 11.41 23.55 -1.63
C THR A 159 11.08 22.12 -2.04
N VAL A 160 11.32 21.80 -3.32
CA VAL A 160 11.33 20.40 -3.79
C VAL A 160 12.41 19.67 -3.01
N GLY A 161 12.01 18.67 -2.20
CA GLY A 161 12.91 17.61 -1.77
C GLY A 161 13.35 17.53 -0.31
N LEU A 162 12.75 18.21 0.67
CA LEU A 162 13.20 18.02 2.07
C LEU A 162 12.15 18.28 3.16
N GLY A 163 11.00 17.61 3.09
CA GLY A 163 10.04 17.61 4.20
C GLY A 163 9.25 16.31 4.25
N LYS A 164 9.38 15.54 5.34
CA LYS A 164 8.49 14.42 5.65
C LYS A 164 7.11 14.99 5.95
N SER A 165 6.25 15.10 4.94
CA SER A 165 4.84 15.44 5.14
C SER A 165 4.14 14.24 5.76
N GLU A 166 3.66 14.36 6.99
CA GLU A 166 2.79 13.37 7.63
C GLU A 166 1.36 13.93 7.64
N LEU A 167 0.37 13.08 7.37
CA LEU A 167 -1.03 13.39 7.56
C LEU A 167 -1.41 13.05 9.00
N VAL A 168 -1.99 14.02 9.70
CA VAL A 168 -2.51 13.83 11.05
C VAL A 168 -4.02 13.67 10.96
N GLY A 169 -4.48 12.46 11.25
CA GLY A 169 -5.89 12.13 11.43
C GLY A 169 -6.30 12.36 12.87
N THR A 170 -7.47 12.95 13.11
CA THR A 170 -8.04 13.14 14.44
C THR A 170 -9.44 12.55 14.50
N ILE A 171 -9.68 11.71 15.50
CA ILE A 171 -11.01 11.16 15.80
C ILE A 171 -11.44 11.73 17.17
N PRO A 172 -12.65 12.30 17.30
CA PRO A 172 -13.15 12.81 18.58
C PRO A 172 -13.23 11.72 19.66
N GLY A 173 -13.06 12.11 20.93
CA GLY A 173 -13.13 11.20 22.07
C GLY A 173 -11.77 10.59 22.42
N SER A 174 -11.54 10.41 23.72
CA SER A 174 -10.27 9.89 24.25
C SER A 174 -10.05 8.40 23.95
N SER A 175 -11.14 7.67 23.67
CA SER A 175 -11.17 6.22 23.43
C SER A 175 -12.29 5.84 22.46
N SER A 176 -12.16 4.70 21.78
CA SER A 176 -13.20 4.11 20.94
C SER A 176 -14.38 3.61 21.78
N PRO A 177 -15.63 3.74 21.28
CA PRO A 177 -16.80 3.17 21.92
C PRO A 177 -16.88 1.63 21.76
N ASN A 178 -16.15 1.03 20.80
CA ASN A 178 -16.15 -0.42 20.62
C ASN A 178 -15.17 -1.07 21.61
N LEU A 179 -15.66 -1.40 22.81
CA LEU A 179 -14.86 -2.00 23.88
C LEU A 179 -14.74 -3.52 23.71
N LEU A 180 -13.51 -4.02 23.66
CA LEU A 180 -13.18 -5.41 23.41
C LEU A 180 -12.20 -5.95 24.47
N LYS A 181 -12.22 -7.27 24.68
CA LYS A 181 -11.27 -7.98 25.54
C LYS A 181 -10.55 -9.03 24.74
N ASN A 182 -9.25 -9.17 24.96
CA ASN A 182 -8.47 -10.20 24.29
C ASN A 182 -8.77 -11.62 24.81
N PRO A 183 -8.56 -12.65 23.98
CA PRO A 183 -8.20 -12.57 22.55
C PRO A 183 -9.41 -12.20 21.67
N VAL A 184 -9.17 -11.44 20.59
CA VAL A 184 -10.20 -11.08 19.60
C VAL A 184 -9.88 -11.68 18.25
N VAL A 185 -10.91 -12.24 17.60
CA VAL A 185 -10.86 -12.61 16.19
C VAL A 185 -11.71 -11.63 15.40
N PHE A 186 -11.12 -11.01 14.40
CA PHE A 186 -11.82 -10.18 13.43
C PHE A 186 -12.11 -10.97 12.16
N LEU A 187 -13.26 -10.68 11.56
CA LEU A 187 -13.60 -11.07 10.19
C LEU A 187 -13.70 -9.78 9.37
N VAL A 188 -12.89 -9.70 8.31
CA VAL A 188 -12.88 -8.59 7.36
C VAL A 188 -13.63 -9.02 6.10
N SER A 189 -14.75 -8.35 5.82
CA SER A 189 -15.44 -8.43 4.55
C SER A 189 -14.91 -7.33 3.64
N VAL A 190 -14.05 -7.73 2.70
CA VAL A 190 -13.38 -6.83 1.77
C VAL A 190 -14.34 -6.50 0.62
N PRO A 191 -14.55 -5.21 0.28
CA PRO A 191 -15.38 -4.86 -0.87
C PRO A 191 -14.74 -5.37 -2.17
N GLU A 192 -15.57 -5.52 -3.21
CA GLU A 192 -15.07 -5.93 -4.52
C GLU A 192 -14.02 -4.94 -5.05
N GLY A 193 -12.95 -5.45 -5.66
CA GLY A 193 -11.83 -4.64 -6.16
C GLY A 193 -10.81 -4.19 -5.09
N ALA A 194 -11.09 -4.36 -3.80
CA ALA A 194 -10.13 -4.09 -2.73
C ALA A 194 -9.36 -5.36 -2.32
N GLN A 195 -8.20 -5.16 -1.67
CA GLN A 195 -7.39 -6.24 -1.12
C GLN A 195 -7.22 -6.06 0.38
N ILE A 196 -7.16 -7.17 1.12
CA ILE A 196 -6.92 -7.17 2.56
C ILE A 196 -5.60 -6.50 2.94
N SER A 197 -4.58 -6.62 2.08
CA SER A 197 -3.26 -6.00 2.24
C SER A 197 -3.28 -4.47 2.18
N HIS A 198 -4.35 -3.86 1.65
CA HIS A 198 -4.48 -2.40 1.59
C HIS A 198 -5.23 -1.84 2.82
N TYR A 199 -5.69 -2.70 3.74
CA TYR A 199 -6.15 -2.24 5.04
C TYR A 199 -4.95 -1.93 5.92
N LEU A 200 -5.02 -0.80 6.64
CA LEU A 200 -4.04 -0.46 7.66
C LEU A 200 -4.64 -0.73 9.03
N LEU A 201 -3.90 -1.44 9.88
CA LEU A 201 -4.22 -1.52 11.30
C LEU A 201 -3.32 -0.53 12.04
N ILE A 202 -3.93 0.36 12.82
CA ILE A 202 -3.22 1.48 13.43
C ILE A 202 -3.57 1.57 14.91
N GLN A 203 -2.57 1.63 15.78
CA GLN A 203 -2.70 2.05 17.16
C GLN A 203 -2.76 3.58 17.24
N MET A 204 -3.83 4.08 17.83
CA MET A 204 -4.08 5.50 17.99
C MET A 204 -3.53 6.02 19.31
N LYS A 205 -3.13 7.29 19.33
CA LYS A 205 -2.69 7.96 20.57
C LYS A 205 -3.76 8.91 21.06
N SER A 206 -4.16 8.75 22.32
CA SER A 206 -5.04 9.73 22.97
C SER A 206 -4.28 11.02 23.26
N LYS A 207 -4.86 12.16 22.91
CA LYS A 207 -4.29 13.49 23.12
C LYS A 207 -5.40 14.54 23.16
N ARG A 208 -5.44 15.30 24.27
CA ARG A 208 -6.38 16.42 24.48
C ARG A 208 -7.85 16.04 24.17
N GLY A 209 -8.29 14.87 24.64
CA GLY A 209 -9.67 14.39 24.46
C GLY A 209 -10.02 13.91 23.04
N SER A 210 -9.03 13.74 22.18
CA SER A 210 -9.16 13.13 20.85
C SER A 210 -8.14 12.00 20.67
N ARG A 211 -8.29 11.21 19.63
CA ARG A 211 -7.33 10.20 19.18
C ARG A 211 -6.64 10.67 17.92
N GLU A 212 -5.31 10.62 17.90
CA GLU A 212 -4.48 11.01 16.77
C GLU A 212 -3.93 9.78 16.03
N ILE A 213 -3.95 9.88 14.71
CA ILE A 213 -3.34 8.97 13.72
C ILE A 213 -2.29 9.77 12.97
N ASN A 214 -1.14 9.18 12.69
CA ASN A 214 -0.10 9.84 11.92
C ASN A 214 0.41 8.87 10.86
N ILE A 215 0.14 9.17 9.58
CA ILE A 215 0.50 8.32 8.44
C ILE A 215 1.09 9.17 7.31
N SER A 216 1.90 8.57 6.45
CA SER A 216 2.34 9.19 5.21
C SER A 216 1.15 9.43 4.28
N PRO A 217 1.26 10.33 3.28
CA PRO A 217 0.23 10.53 2.26
C PRO A 217 -0.12 9.27 1.47
N THR A 218 0.80 8.30 1.39
CA THR A 218 0.56 7.00 0.75
C THR A 218 -0.07 5.96 1.68
N GLY A 219 -0.12 6.23 2.99
CA GLY A 219 -0.60 5.30 4.01
C GLY A 219 0.35 4.11 4.29
N GLU A 220 1.45 4.00 3.57
CA GLU A 220 2.39 2.87 3.69
C GLU A 220 3.31 2.98 4.92
N GLU A 221 3.50 4.21 5.42
CA GLU A 221 4.34 4.50 6.57
C GLU A 221 3.56 5.34 7.59
N GLY A 222 3.94 5.29 8.86
CA GLY A 222 3.25 6.05 9.89
C GLY A 222 3.55 5.59 11.30
N LYS A 223 3.30 6.47 12.26
CA LYS A 223 3.41 6.10 13.68
C LYS A 223 2.19 5.29 14.09
N GLY A 224 2.45 4.18 14.78
CA GLY A 224 1.41 3.31 15.31
C GLY A 224 0.86 2.32 14.29
N LEU A 225 1.43 2.20 13.08
CA LEU A 225 1.10 1.08 12.20
C LEU A 225 1.41 -0.24 12.92
N VAL A 226 0.42 -1.14 12.94
CA VAL A 226 0.50 -2.46 13.54
C VAL A 226 0.45 -3.49 12.41
N PRO A 227 1.49 -4.32 12.25
CA PRO A 227 1.44 -5.39 11.26
C PRO A 227 0.40 -6.44 11.68
N PHE A 228 -0.30 -7.01 10.71
CA PHE A 228 -1.22 -8.12 10.94
C PHE A 228 -1.07 -9.17 9.84
N SER A 229 -1.44 -10.40 10.18
CA SER A 229 -1.62 -11.49 9.23
C SER A 229 -3.09 -11.81 9.09
N SER A 230 -3.49 -12.32 7.93
CA SER A 230 -4.86 -12.73 7.70
C SER A 230 -4.94 -14.11 7.04
N ARG A 231 -6.02 -14.82 7.32
CA ARG A 231 -6.36 -16.09 6.66
C ARG A 231 -7.63 -15.91 5.86
N LYS A 232 -7.59 -16.25 4.57
CA LYS A 232 -8.79 -16.26 3.73
C LYS A 232 -9.72 -17.40 4.17
N VAL A 233 -10.98 -17.07 4.44
CA VAL A 233 -12.01 -18.02 4.91
C VAL A 233 -13.26 -18.05 4.01
N GLY A 234 -13.33 -17.15 3.03
CA GLY A 234 -14.38 -17.10 2.02
C GLY A 234 -13.94 -16.27 0.83
N ARG A 235 -14.84 -16.02 -0.12
CA ARG A 235 -14.52 -15.31 -1.38
C ARG A 235 -13.82 -13.97 -1.13
N ASN A 236 -14.41 -13.13 -0.28
CA ASN A 236 -13.91 -11.81 0.13
C ASN A 236 -13.82 -11.69 1.66
N LEU A 237 -13.69 -12.82 2.36
CA LEU A 237 -13.70 -12.90 3.82
C LEU A 237 -12.34 -13.34 4.33
N PHE A 238 -11.81 -12.58 5.29
CA PHE A 238 -10.49 -12.81 5.88
C PHE A 238 -10.58 -12.74 7.40
N GLU A 239 -10.05 -13.74 8.08
CA GLU A 239 -9.94 -13.73 9.54
C GLU A 239 -8.57 -13.21 9.97
N ILE A 240 -8.57 -12.42 11.04
CA ILE A 240 -7.39 -11.85 11.69
C ILE A 240 -7.47 -12.18 13.18
N ASP A 241 -6.49 -12.93 13.67
CA ASP A 241 -6.29 -13.12 15.11
C ASP A 241 -5.55 -11.90 15.66
N PHE A 242 -6.20 -11.17 16.57
CA PHE A 242 -5.64 -9.96 17.17
C PHE A 242 -5.26 -10.21 18.63
N THR A 243 -4.02 -9.87 18.97
CA THR A 243 -3.39 -10.17 20.27
C THR A 243 -2.61 -9.00 20.86
N GLN A 244 -2.72 -7.79 20.29
CA GLN A 244 -2.03 -6.62 20.85
C GLN A 244 -2.61 -6.26 22.22
N GLY A 245 -1.80 -5.67 23.09
CA GLY A 245 -2.20 -5.29 24.45
C GLY A 245 -3.27 -4.20 24.52
N GLU A 246 -3.50 -3.71 25.75
CA GLU A 246 -4.45 -2.61 26.00
C GLU A 246 -4.13 -1.39 25.12
N GLY A 247 -5.18 -0.79 24.55
CA GLY A 247 -5.03 0.42 23.75
C GLY A 247 -6.17 0.65 22.78
N ASP A 248 -6.12 1.78 22.11
CA ASP A 248 -7.04 2.17 21.05
C ASP A 248 -6.44 1.84 19.69
N TYR A 249 -7.17 1.10 18.87
CA TYR A 249 -6.76 0.62 17.56
C TYR A 249 -7.87 0.85 16.54
N GLY A 250 -7.54 0.73 15.26
CA GLY A 250 -8.57 0.61 14.25
C GLY A 250 -8.06 0.17 12.90
N PHE A 251 -8.97 -0.36 12.10
CA PHE A 251 -8.74 -0.69 10.70
C PHE A 251 -9.17 0.47 9.82
N LEU A 252 -8.21 1.04 9.08
CA LEU A 252 -8.47 2.00 8.03
C LEU A 252 -8.65 1.23 6.70
N PRO A 253 -9.82 1.32 6.06
CA PRO A 253 -10.05 0.72 4.75
C PRO A 253 -9.22 1.40 3.65
N PRO A 254 -8.99 0.71 2.52
CA PRO A 254 -8.33 1.30 1.36
C PRO A 254 -9.17 2.36 0.67
N GLY A 255 -8.51 3.21 -0.14
CA GLY A 255 -9.17 4.24 -0.95
C GLY A 255 -9.71 5.43 -0.15
N GLN A 256 -9.28 5.56 1.10
CA GLN A 256 -9.59 6.72 1.95
C GLN A 256 -8.52 7.79 1.74
N ASP A 257 -8.50 8.42 0.56
CA ASP A 257 -7.58 9.52 0.30
C ASP A 257 -7.93 10.68 1.25
N ALA A 258 -6.91 11.29 1.87
CA ALA A 258 -7.11 12.51 2.65
C ALA A 258 -7.39 13.68 1.69
N GLY A 259 -8.64 13.77 1.23
CA GLY A 259 -9.09 14.79 0.30
C GLY A 259 -8.83 16.20 0.84
N ASN A 260 -8.28 17.05 -0.03
CA ASN A 260 -8.13 18.49 0.23
C ASN A 260 -9.48 19.18 -0.06
N GLY A 261 -10.34 19.34 0.95
CA GLY A 261 -11.45 20.30 0.87
C GLY A 261 -12.85 19.78 1.21
N GLU A 262 -13.27 20.14 2.42
CA GLU A 262 -14.58 20.69 2.84
C GLU A 262 -15.94 20.04 2.47
N MET A 263 -16.04 19.03 1.60
CA MET A 263 -17.33 18.33 1.41
C MET A 263 -17.19 16.92 0.83
N GLU A 264 -16.51 16.03 1.54
CA GLU A 264 -16.39 14.59 1.22
C GLU A 264 -16.83 13.76 2.45
N PRO A 265 -17.41 12.56 2.30
CA PRO A 265 -17.77 11.74 3.44
C PRO A 265 -16.54 11.56 4.32
N ALA A 266 -16.64 11.94 5.60
CA ALA A 266 -15.53 11.85 6.54
C ALA A 266 -14.91 10.46 6.45
N VAL A 267 -13.60 10.38 6.17
CA VAL A 267 -12.87 9.11 6.06
C VAL A 267 -13.25 8.22 7.24
N ARG A 268 -13.76 7.01 6.98
CA ARG A 268 -14.33 6.14 8.01
C ARG A 268 -13.30 5.11 8.45
N MET A 269 -13.14 4.93 9.75
CA MET A 269 -12.22 3.95 10.33
C MET A 269 -12.95 3.08 11.35
N TYR A 270 -12.76 1.76 11.27
CA TYR A 270 -13.33 0.80 12.22
C TYR A 270 -12.48 0.75 13.48
N THR A 271 -12.83 1.56 14.48
CA THR A 271 -12.04 1.70 15.71
C THR A 271 -12.49 0.72 16.78
N PHE A 272 -11.58 0.38 17.68
CA PHE A 272 -11.89 -0.42 18.88
C PHE A 272 -10.88 -0.14 19.98
N ARG A 273 -11.30 -0.35 21.22
CA ARG A 273 -10.42 -0.32 22.39
C ARG A 273 -10.29 -1.71 22.97
N ILE A 274 -9.06 -2.15 23.15
CA ILE A 274 -8.73 -3.34 23.91
C ILE A 274 -8.61 -2.95 25.37
N LEU A 275 -9.40 -3.60 26.21
CA LEU A 275 -9.33 -3.51 27.66
C LEU A 275 -8.34 -4.55 28.21
N GLN A 276 -7.85 -4.30 29.42
CA GLN A 276 -7.12 -5.31 30.21
C GLN A 276 -8.01 -6.51 30.55
#